data_AF-A0AA39S934-F1
#
_entry.id   AF-A0AA39S934-F1
#
_cell.length_a   1.000
_cell.length_b   1.000
_cell.length_c   1.000
_cell.angle_alpha   90.00
_cell.angle_beta   90.00
_cell.angle_gamma   90.00
#
_symmetry.space_group_name_H-M   'P 1'
#
loop_
_entity.id
_entity.type
_entity.pdbx_description
1 polymer ?
#
loop_
_entity_poly.entity_id
_entity_poly.type
_entity_poly.pdbx_seq_one_letter_code
_entity_poly.pdbx_strand_id
1 'polypeptide(L)'
;MQYQNKAILKVYMYDLPPEFHFELLDWKAQGGSVWPDVTKNIPQYPGGLNLQHSIEYWLTLDLLASEISNIPRASSVIRVRNSTEADFIFVPFFASLSYNKFSKKTPHKKKGNDRALQNKLVDYVTKRNCGNSTRERPFHCSSPSQ
;
A
#
# COMPACT_ATOMS: atom_id res chain seq x y z
N MET A 1 -8.62 10.65 -36.86
CA MET A 1 -8.25 11.40 -35.64
C MET A 1 -7.36 10.51 -34.80
N GLN A 2 -6.07 10.84 -34.68
CA GLN A 2 -5.11 10.10 -33.86
C GLN A 2 -5.18 10.66 -32.43
N TYR A 3 -5.82 9.97 -31.50
CA TYR A 3 -5.69 10.28 -30.07
C TYR A 3 -4.41 9.59 -29.57
N GLN A 4 -3.27 10.23 -29.78
CA GLN A 4 -1.96 9.76 -29.33
C GLN A 4 -1.43 10.71 -28.26
N ASN A 5 -1.94 10.55 -27.04
CA ASN A 5 -1.11 10.71 -25.86
C ASN A 5 -1.77 9.98 -24.68
N LYS A 6 -1.55 8.67 -24.55
CA LYS A 6 -1.93 7.95 -23.34
C LYS A 6 -0.88 8.30 -22.28
N ALA A 7 -1.11 9.38 -21.54
CA ALA A 7 -0.24 9.78 -20.45
C ALA A 7 -0.12 8.59 -19.46
N ILE A 8 1.11 8.15 -19.23
CA ILE A 8 1.43 7.07 -18.29
C ILE A 8 1.70 7.72 -16.93
N LEU A 9 0.89 7.41 -15.93
CA LEU A 9 1.11 7.85 -14.56
C LEU A 9 2.17 6.96 -13.89
N LYS A 10 3.23 7.56 -13.37
CA LYS A 10 4.27 6.87 -12.61
C LYS A 10 3.93 6.92 -11.12
N VAL A 11 3.78 5.75 -10.51
CA VAL A 11 3.41 5.65 -9.09
C VAL A 11 4.51 4.94 -8.33
N TYR A 12 5.07 5.63 -7.34
CA TYR A 12 5.91 4.98 -6.34
C TYR A 12 5.00 4.35 -5.29
N MET A 13 5.11 3.04 -5.10
CA MET A 13 4.37 2.31 -4.08
C MET A 13 5.33 1.76 -3.03
N TYR A 14 5.11 2.10 -1.76
CA TYR A 14 5.94 1.60 -0.65
C TYR A 14 5.87 0.08 -0.53
N ASP A 15 7.02 -0.56 -0.38
CA ASP A 15 7.15 -1.96 0.03
C ASP A 15 6.88 -2.11 1.54
N LEU A 16 5.61 -1.94 1.93
CA LEU A 16 5.14 -2.04 3.31
C LEU A 16 5.20 -3.50 3.81
N PRO A 17 5.48 -3.74 5.11
CA PRO A 17 5.33 -5.04 5.75
C PRO A 17 3.91 -5.64 5.56
N PRO A 18 3.79 -6.98 5.43
CA PRO A 18 2.51 -7.68 5.20
C PRO A 18 1.38 -7.34 6.17
N GLU A 19 1.71 -7.08 7.44
CA GLU A 19 0.79 -6.68 8.50
C GLU A 19 -0.08 -5.46 8.14
N PHE A 20 0.35 -4.62 7.19
CA PHE A 20 -0.38 -3.44 6.73
C PHE A 20 -1.36 -3.72 5.57
N HIS A 21 -1.29 -4.89 4.94
CA HIS A 21 -2.08 -5.21 3.74
C HIS A 21 -2.55 -6.67 3.70
N PHE A 22 -1.94 -7.54 2.91
CA PHE A 22 -2.38 -8.90 2.62
C PHE A 22 -2.39 -9.82 3.85
N GLU A 23 -1.63 -9.56 4.93
CA GLU A 23 -1.79 -10.31 6.19
C GLU A 23 -3.15 -10.05 6.86
N LEU A 24 -3.80 -8.92 6.57
CA LEU A 24 -5.18 -8.67 6.99
C LEU A 24 -6.16 -9.61 6.30
N LEU A 25 -5.78 -10.17 5.15
CA LEU A 25 -6.46 -11.23 4.39
C LEU A 25 -5.92 -12.63 4.70
N ASP A 26 -5.19 -12.79 5.81
CA ASP A 26 -4.58 -14.05 6.26
C ASP A 26 -3.57 -14.66 5.28
N TRP A 27 -3.05 -13.84 4.35
CA TRP A 27 -1.93 -14.22 3.52
C TRP A 27 -0.63 -14.21 4.31
N LYS A 28 0.24 -15.18 4.01
CA LYS A 28 1.58 -15.29 4.61
C LYS A 28 2.64 -15.02 3.56
N ALA A 29 3.57 -14.13 3.88
CA ALA A 29 4.72 -13.86 3.04
C ALA A 29 5.53 -15.13 2.76
N GLN A 30 5.98 -15.28 1.51
CA GLN A 30 6.79 -16.41 1.05
C GLN A 30 8.09 -15.88 0.45
N GLY A 31 9.21 -16.55 0.72
CA GLY A 31 10.50 -16.24 0.09
C GLY A 31 11.03 -14.82 0.33
N GLY A 32 10.67 -14.18 1.44
CA GLY A 32 11.09 -12.82 1.77
C GLY A 32 10.38 -11.70 0.98
N SER A 33 9.45 -12.04 0.09
CA SER A 33 8.62 -11.06 -0.60
C SER A 33 7.58 -10.45 0.34
N VAL A 34 7.40 -9.14 0.25
CA VAL A 34 6.28 -8.46 0.92
C VAL A 34 4.98 -8.55 0.11
N TRP A 35 5.02 -9.03 -1.15
CA TRP A 35 3.85 -9.10 -2.04
C TRP A 35 3.48 -10.54 -2.42
N PRO A 36 2.19 -10.83 -2.64
CA PRO A 36 1.76 -12.07 -3.26
C PRO A 36 2.25 -12.16 -4.71
N ASP A 37 2.44 -13.38 -5.19
CA ASP A 37 2.68 -13.64 -6.61
C ASP A 37 1.36 -13.46 -7.37
N VAL A 38 1.22 -12.30 -8.01
CA VAL A 38 0.03 -11.93 -8.78
C VAL A 38 -0.18 -12.78 -10.04
N THR A 39 0.78 -13.63 -10.41
CA THR A 39 0.62 -14.60 -11.52
C THR A 39 0.10 -15.96 -11.10
N LYS A 40 0.09 -16.26 -9.80
CA LYS A 40 -0.28 -17.59 -9.28
C LYS A 40 -1.46 -17.52 -8.33
N ASN A 41 -1.24 -16.98 -7.13
CA ASN A 41 -2.17 -17.08 -6.01
C ASN A 41 -2.36 -15.71 -5.38
N ILE A 42 -3.42 -15.02 -5.82
CA ILE A 42 -3.85 -13.75 -5.26
C ILE A 42 -4.80 -14.03 -4.08
N PRO A 43 -4.52 -13.53 -2.86
CA PRO A 43 -5.43 -13.66 -1.72
C PRO A 43 -6.79 -13.05 -2.05
N GLN A 44 -7.87 -13.80 -1.88
CA GLN A 44 -9.21 -13.32 -2.25
C GLN A 44 -9.67 -12.20 -1.32
N TYR A 45 -10.12 -11.08 -1.90
CA TYR A 45 -10.74 -10.02 -1.13
C TYR A 45 -12.15 -10.44 -0.65
N PRO A 46 -12.53 -10.22 0.63
CA PRO A 46 -13.84 -10.60 1.14
C PRO A 46 -14.96 -9.84 0.41
N GLY A 47 -15.93 -10.57 -0.13
CA GLY A 47 -17.06 -10.00 -0.86
C GLY A 47 -18.13 -9.37 0.03
N GLY A 48 -19.31 -9.13 -0.56
CA GLY A 48 -20.47 -8.53 0.11
C GLY A 48 -20.28 -7.03 0.38
N LEU A 49 -20.72 -6.54 1.54
CA LEU A 49 -20.61 -5.12 1.91
C LEU A 49 -19.15 -4.63 1.97
N ASN A 50 -18.18 -5.52 2.09
CA ASN A 50 -16.75 -5.18 2.12
C ASN A 50 -16.20 -4.74 0.75
N LEU A 51 -16.87 -5.10 -0.36
CA LEU A 51 -16.36 -4.87 -1.71
C LEU A 51 -16.24 -3.37 -2.03
N GLN A 52 -17.08 -2.54 -1.43
CA GLN A 52 -17.07 -1.07 -1.56
C GLN A 52 -15.81 -0.42 -0.96
N HIS A 53 -15.02 -1.20 -0.22
CA HIS A 53 -13.83 -0.74 0.49
C HIS A 53 -12.54 -1.44 0.01
N SER A 54 -12.54 -1.95 -1.21
CA SER A 54 -11.46 -2.77 -1.79
C SER A 54 -10.46 -1.98 -2.64
N ILE A 55 -10.52 -0.64 -2.64
CA ILE A 55 -9.74 0.19 -3.57
C ILE A 55 -8.24 0.01 -3.37
N GLU A 56 -7.76 -0.05 -2.13
CA GLU A 56 -6.34 -0.22 -1.84
C GLU A 56 -5.85 -1.60 -2.30
N TYR A 57 -6.69 -2.62 -2.18
CA TYR A 57 -6.40 -3.97 -2.65
C TYR A 57 -6.25 -4.01 -4.18
N TRP A 58 -7.22 -3.48 -4.92
CA TRP A 58 -7.19 -3.50 -6.39
C TRP A 58 -6.06 -2.64 -6.96
N LEU A 59 -5.85 -1.44 -6.41
CA LEU A 59 -4.74 -0.57 -6.83
C LEU A 59 -3.38 -1.23 -6.58
N THR A 60 -3.20 -1.93 -5.45
CA THR A 60 -1.97 -2.66 -5.16
C THR A 60 -1.73 -3.75 -6.20
N LEU A 61 -2.76 -4.54 -6.53
CA LEU A 61 -2.63 -5.60 -7.53
C LEU A 61 -2.38 -5.07 -8.95
N ASP A 62 -3.04 -3.98 -9.34
CA ASP A 62 -2.83 -3.37 -10.66
C ASP A 62 -1.41 -2.80 -10.79
N LEU A 63 -0.88 -2.18 -9.73
CA LEU A 63 0.51 -1.69 -9.70
C LEU A 63 1.53 -2.84 -9.72
N LEU A 64 1.27 -3.93 -8.99
CA LEU A 64 2.13 -5.12 -9.04
C LEU A 64 2.10 -5.78 -10.43
N ALA A 65 0.92 -5.89 -11.04
CA ALA A 65 0.77 -6.43 -12.37
C ALA A 65 1.45 -5.56 -13.45
N SER A 66 1.54 -4.25 -13.23
CA SER A 66 2.20 -3.32 -14.17
C SER A 66 3.70 -3.58 -14.36
N GLU A 67 4.35 -4.29 -13.43
CA GLU A 67 5.77 -4.63 -13.52
C GLU A 67 6.04 -5.93 -14.31
N ILE A 68 5.00 -6.65 -14.73
CA ILE A 68 5.14 -7.93 -15.43
C ILE A 68 5.25 -7.71 -16.94
N SER A 69 6.43 -7.95 -17.50
CA SER A 69 6.78 -7.65 -18.90
C SER A 69 6.01 -8.42 -19.99
N ASN A 70 5.07 -9.30 -19.63
CA ASN A 70 4.36 -10.18 -20.57
C ASN A 70 2.83 -10.01 -20.57
N ILE A 71 2.29 -9.03 -19.85
CA ILE A 71 0.86 -8.73 -19.87
C ILE A 71 0.66 -7.51 -20.78
N PRO A 72 0.10 -7.68 -22.00
CA PRO A 72 -0.19 -6.56 -22.89
C PRO A 72 -1.38 -5.77 -22.34
N ARG A 73 -1.14 -4.98 -21.29
CA ARG A 73 -2.08 -3.97 -20.81
C ARG A 73 -1.68 -2.65 -21.40
N ALA A 74 -2.65 -1.95 -21.98
CA ALA A 74 -2.57 -0.52 -22.14
C ALA A 74 -2.65 0.10 -20.73
N SER A 75 -1.58 -0.03 -19.93
CA SER A 75 -1.57 0.45 -18.56
C SER A 75 -1.38 1.95 -18.60
N SER A 76 -2.39 2.70 -18.17
CA SER A 76 -2.28 4.15 -17.95
C SER A 76 -1.48 4.47 -16.67
N VAL A 77 -1.05 3.44 -15.93
CA VAL A 77 -0.32 3.56 -14.68
C VAL A 77 0.81 2.53 -14.66
N ILE A 78 2.01 2.95 -14.27
CA ILE A 78 3.15 2.07 -14.02
C ILE A 78 3.69 2.28 -12.62
N ARG A 79 4.07 1.19 -11.97
CA ARG A 79 4.82 1.27 -10.73
C ARG A 79 6.27 1.62 -11.03
N VAL A 80 6.81 2.62 -10.32
CA VAL A 80 8.23 2.95 -10.32
C VAL A 80 8.83 2.64 -8.95
N ARG A 81 10.09 2.21 -8.94
CA ARG A 81 10.81 1.84 -7.70
C ARG A 81 11.54 3.03 -7.07
N ASN A 82 11.74 4.10 -7.83
CA ASN A 82 12.35 5.33 -7.34
C ASN A 82 11.28 6.41 -7.13
N SER A 83 11.15 6.91 -5.91
CA SER A 83 10.17 7.96 -5.58
C SER A 83 10.41 9.29 -6.29
N THR A 84 11.64 9.58 -6.72
CA THR A 84 11.94 10.84 -7.45
C THR A 84 11.43 10.83 -8.88
N GLU A 85 11.15 9.65 -9.43
CA GLU A 85 10.63 9.47 -10.79
C GLU A 85 9.10 9.38 -10.81
N ALA A 86 8.46 9.41 -9.65
CA ALA A 86 7.03 9.22 -9.51
C ALA A 86 6.25 10.53 -9.59
N ASP A 87 5.10 10.48 -10.25
CA ASP A 87 4.09 11.53 -10.23
C ASP A 87 3.27 11.47 -8.93
N PHE A 88 3.07 10.25 -8.41
CA PHE A 88 2.31 9.99 -7.19
C PHE A 88 3.01 9.01 -6.26
N ILE A 89 2.79 9.18 -4.97
CA ILE A 89 3.20 8.24 -3.93
C ILE A 89 1.96 7.52 -3.41
N PHE A 90 1.98 6.20 -3.46
CA PHE A 90 0.94 5.33 -2.92
C PHE A 90 1.45 4.57 -1.69
N VAL A 91 0.66 4.64 -0.61
CA VAL A 91 0.88 3.91 0.64
C VAL A 91 -0.17 2.78 0.70
N PRO A 92 0.20 1.52 0.37
CA PRO A 92 -0.76 0.41 0.23
C PRO A 92 -1.19 -0.14 1.60
N PHE A 93 -1.86 0.69 2.40
CA PHE A 93 -2.43 0.28 3.68
C PHE A 93 -3.90 -0.08 3.51
N PHE A 94 -4.31 -1.30 3.87
CA PHE A 94 -5.69 -1.74 3.72
C PHE A 94 -6.54 -1.27 4.91
N ALA A 95 -6.80 0.04 4.98
CA ALA A 95 -7.41 0.71 6.12
C ALA A 95 -8.76 0.09 6.52
N SER A 96 -9.62 -0.19 5.54
CA SER A 96 -10.94 -0.76 5.79
C SER A 96 -10.87 -2.18 6.33
N LEU A 97 -9.95 -3.01 5.83
CA LEU A 97 -9.71 -4.34 6.38
C LEU A 97 -9.11 -4.27 7.79
N SER A 98 -8.21 -3.32 8.04
CA SER A 98 -7.65 -3.07 9.37
C SER A 98 -8.75 -2.72 10.37
N TYR A 99 -9.61 -1.77 10.00
CA TYR A 99 -10.78 -1.41 10.79
C TYR A 99 -11.69 -2.60 11.03
N ASN A 100 -12.06 -3.35 9.99
CA ASN A 100 -12.97 -4.50 10.16
C ASN A 100 -12.39 -5.60 11.04
N LYS A 101 -11.08 -5.88 10.93
CA LYS A 101 -10.38 -6.90 11.73
C LYS A 101 -10.19 -6.47 13.18
N PHE A 102 -9.98 -5.17 13.42
CA PHE A 102 -9.46 -4.67 14.71
C PHE A 102 -10.35 -3.63 15.42
N SER A 103 -11.49 -3.23 14.86
CA SER A 103 -12.42 -2.26 15.46
C SER A 103 -13.21 -2.84 16.65
N LYS A 104 -13.30 -4.16 16.78
CA LYS A 104 -13.93 -4.80 17.95
C LYS A 104 -13.12 -4.50 19.20
N LYS A 105 -13.61 -3.54 20.00
CA LYS A 105 -13.01 -3.16 21.29
C LYS A 105 -13.12 -4.34 22.26
N THR A 106 -11.98 -4.83 22.75
CA THR A 106 -12.01 -5.59 24.01
C THR A 106 -12.21 -4.59 25.15
N PRO A 107 -13.11 -4.87 26.14
CA PRO A 107 -13.47 -3.93 27.20
C PRO A 107 -12.27 -3.36 28.00
N HIS A 108 -11.13 -4.05 27.98
CA HIS A 108 -9.95 -3.75 28.79
C HIS A 108 -8.82 -3.00 28.05
N LYS A 109 -8.96 -2.65 26.77
CA LYS A 109 -7.90 -1.94 26.02
C LYS A 109 -8.24 -0.46 25.78
N LYS A 110 -7.39 0.45 26.29
CA LYS A 110 -7.49 1.91 26.11
C LYS A 110 -7.35 2.37 24.64
N LYS A 111 -6.69 1.58 23.78
CA LYS A 111 -6.49 1.88 22.35
C LYS A 111 -6.93 0.68 21.51
N GLY A 112 -7.77 0.90 20.50
CA GLY A 112 -8.14 -0.14 19.54
C GLY A 112 -6.92 -0.62 18.76
N ASN A 113 -6.88 -1.92 18.44
CA ASN A 113 -5.75 -2.53 17.74
C ASN A 113 -5.51 -1.89 16.35
N ASP A 114 -6.56 -1.40 15.68
CA ASP A 114 -6.49 -0.64 14.42
C ASP A 114 -5.67 0.66 14.59
N ARG A 115 -6.00 1.49 15.59
CA ARG A 115 -5.24 2.72 15.86
C ARG A 115 -3.78 2.41 16.19
N ALA A 116 -3.48 1.30 16.85
CA ALA A 116 -2.09 0.89 17.08
C ALA A 116 -1.37 0.60 15.75
N LEU A 117 -2.00 -0.14 14.83
CA LEU A 117 -1.44 -0.44 13.52
C LEU A 117 -1.25 0.82 12.66
N GLN A 118 -2.20 1.75 12.68
CA GLN A 118 -2.07 3.03 11.97
C GLN A 118 -0.89 3.87 12.48
N ASN A 119 -0.65 3.91 13.80
CA ASN A 119 0.53 4.62 14.33
C ASN A 119 1.83 3.93 13.90
N LYS A 120 1.85 2.59 13.91
CA LYS A 120 3.01 1.82 13.43
C LYS A 120 3.31 2.11 11.96
N LEU A 121 2.27 2.27 11.14
CA LEU A 121 2.40 2.68 9.73
C LEU A 121 3.01 4.09 9.60
N VAL A 122 2.50 5.06 10.35
CA VAL A 122 3.03 6.44 10.34
C VAL A 122 4.50 6.45 10.73
N ASP A 123 4.87 5.74 11.80
CA ASP A 123 6.26 5.61 12.23
C ASP A 123 7.14 4.97 11.15
N TYR A 124 6.64 3.92 10.49
CA TYR A 124 7.35 3.22 9.42
C TYR A 124 7.65 4.15 8.23
N VAL A 125 6.63 4.85 7.74
CA VAL A 125 6.76 5.75 6.57
C VAL A 125 7.64 6.96 6.92
N THR A 126 7.44 7.54 8.10
CA THR A 126 8.21 8.71 8.56
C THR A 126 9.69 8.39 8.70
N LYS A 127 10.05 7.25 9.31
CA LYS A 127 11.45 6.82 9.46
C LYS A 127 12.16 6.63 8.11
N ARG A 128 11.46 6.04 7.13
CA ARG A 128 11.98 5.83 5.76
C ARG A 128 12.23 7.15 5.02
N ASN A 129 11.39 8.15 5.26
CA ASN A 129 11.49 9.45 4.59
C ASN A 129 12.50 10.38 5.26
N CYS A 130 12.57 10.39 6.59
CA CYS A 130 13.50 11.25 7.33
C CYS A 130 14.95 10.74 7.26
N GLY A 131 15.18 9.44 7.05
CA GLY A 131 16.53 8.89 6.82
C GLY A 131 17.16 9.23 5.47
N ASN A 132 16.34 9.66 4.48
CA ASN A 132 16.78 9.94 3.11
C ASN A 132 16.71 11.45 2.75
N SER A 133 16.48 12.34 3.73
CA SER A 133 16.24 13.76 3.46
C SER A 133 17.54 14.55 3.28
N THR A 134 18.02 14.64 2.04
CA THR A 134 18.73 15.85 1.56
C THR A 134 17.80 16.63 0.64
N ARG A 135 17.31 17.75 1.18
CA ARG A 135 16.59 18.90 0.57
C ARG A 135 15.33 18.63 -0.28
N GLU A 136 14.24 19.20 0.26
CA GLU A 136 13.04 19.74 -0.42
C GLU A 136 11.95 18.76 -0.87
N ARG A 137 11.04 18.43 0.08
CA ARG A 137 9.54 18.34 0.03
C ARG A 137 9.01 17.32 1.06
N PRO A 138 7.68 17.20 1.27
CA PRO A 138 6.78 18.06 2.03
C PRO A 138 6.48 17.53 3.45
N PHE A 139 7.13 16.44 3.88
CA PHE A 139 6.88 15.86 5.19
C PHE A 139 7.81 16.55 6.21
N HIS A 140 7.28 17.50 6.97
CA HIS A 140 7.98 18.05 8.12
C HIS A 140 8.22 16.92 9.13
N CYS A 141 9.47 16.48 9.24
CA CYS A 141 9.91 15.50 10.23
C CYS A 141 9.89 16.15 11.62
N SER A 142 8.75 16.13 12.30
CA SER A 142 8.69 16.47 13.72
C SER A 142 9.08 15.23 14.53
N SER A 143 10.14 15.34 15.34
CA SER A 143 10.54 14.31 16.30
C SER A 143 9.41 14.07 17.32
N PRO A 144 9.21 12.83 17.81
CA PRO A 144 8.28 12.59 18.91
C PRO A 144 8.81 13.33 20.15
N SER A 145 8.02 14.27 20.66
CA SER A 145 8.23 14.84 22.00
C SER A 145 8.20 13.70 23.02
N GLN A 146 9.26 13.62 23.83
CA GLN A 146 9.41 12.71 24.97
C GLN A 146 8.23 12.80 25.94
#